data_AF-A0A7S0X4N3-F1
#
_entry.id   AF-A0A7S0X4N3-F1
#
_cell.length_a   1.000
_cell.length_b   1.000
_cell.length_c   1.000
_cell.angle_alpha   90.00
_cell.angle_beta   90.00
_cell.angle_gamma   90.00
#
_symmetry.space_group_name_H-M   'P 1'
#
loop_
_entity.id
_entity.type
_entity.pdbx_description
1 polymer ?
#
loop_
_entity_poly.entity_id
_entity_poly.type
_entity_poly.pdbx_seq_one_letter_code
_entity_poly.pdbx_strand_id
1 'polypeptide(L)'
;AAAVAAAAPAAVAAAAAVADAAVELRPAALAAEIDAWSARLYAGLNNGVYRCGFATSQGAYDRAARDVAAALDEVEAQLATSRFLCGDKVTEADVRLFPTVVRFDAAYASLFKCSVRRVADLPHLSAWMRDFYLLPGVAATVDVAGYRQSYFGQLFPLNPGGIIPAGPTEVDLGLGTNPERGGFSPAEVFHFK
;
A
#
# COMPACT_ATOMS: atom_id res chain seq x y z
N ALA A 1 32.67 24.50 -23.88
CA ALA A 1 31.43 24.37 -24.68
C ALA A 1 31.11 22.89 -24.77
N ALA A 2 29.96 22.35 -24.39
CA ALA A 2 28.69 22.92 -24.00
C ALA A 2 28.11 22.10 -22.82
N ALA A 3 27.23 22.75 -22.07
CA ALA A 3 26.52 22.20 -20.92
C ALA A 3 25.63 21.01 -21.29
N VAL A 4 25.67 19.95 -20.50
CA VAL A 4 24.52 19.07 -20.30
C VAL A 4 23.88 19.54 -19.00
N ALA A 5 22.94 20.47 -19.14
CA ALA A 5 22.09 20.90 -18.04
C ALA A 5 21.30 19.68 -17.56
N ALA A 6 21.53 19.29 -16.31
CA ALA A 6 20.77 18.27 -15.63
C ALA A 6 19.29 18.65 -15.66
N ALA A 7 18.48 17.88 -16.37
CA ALA A 7 17.05 17.89 -16.15
C ALA A 7 16.84 17.31 -14.75
N ALA A 8 16.56 18.16 -13.77
CA ALA A 8 15.80 17.79 -12.58
C ALA A 8 14.35 18.17 -12.88
N PRO A 9 13.51 17.29 -13.46
CA PRO A 9 12.29 17.73 -14.10
C PRO A 9 11.06 17.25 -13.32
N ALA A 10 10.13 18.16 -13.05
CA ALA A 10 8.78 17.94 -12.51
C ALA A 10 8.65 17.44 -11.06
N ALA A 11 9.33 16.37 -10.62
CA ALA A 11 9.05 15.76 -9.32
C ALA A 11 9.36 16.67 -8.11
N VAL A 12 10.49 17.38 -8.15
CA VAL A 12 10.89 18.34 -7.09
C VAL A 12 9.99 19.57 -7.09
N ALA A 13 9.55 20.03 -8.27
CA ALA A 13 8.64 21.17 -8.41
C ALA A 13 7.20 20.83 -7.97
N ALA A 14 6.73 19.62 -8.26
CA ALA A 14 5.45 19.11 -7.79
C ALA A 14 5.42 18.95 -6.26
N ALA A 15 6.52 18.47 -5.67
CA ALA A 15 6.67 18.40 -4.21
C ALA A 15 6.66 19.80 -3.55
N ALA A 16 7.27 20.80 -4.20
CA ALA A 16 7.26 22.18 -3.71
C ALA A 16 5.87 22.85 -3.83
N ALA A 17 5.10 22.55 -4.88
CA ALA A 17 3.74 23.11 -5.06
C ALA A 17 2.73 22.57 -4.04
N VAL A 18 2.93 21.34 -3.54
CA VAL A 18 2.11 20.78 -2.43
C VAL A 18 2.45 21.42 -1.09
N ALA A 19 3.64 22.02 -0.94
CA ALA A 19 4.07 22.59 0.33
C ALA A 19 3.33 23.89 0.72
N ASP A 20 2.71 24.58 -0.24
CA ASP A 20 2.02 25.88 -0.01
C ASP A 20 0.49 25.75 0.08
N ALA A 21 -0.09 24.62 -0.34
CA ALA A 21 -1.52 24.34 -0.26
C ALA A 21 -1.79 23.13 0.64
N ALA A 22 -2.59 23.32 1.70
CA ALA A 22 -2.88 22.26 2.65
C ALA A 22 -3.70 21.14 2.00
N VAL A 23 -3.07 19.98 1.78
CA VAL A 23 -3.75 18.76 1.31
C VAL A 23 -4.85 18.36 2.29
N GLU A 24 -6.03 18.07 1.76
CA GLU A 24 -7.17 17.56 2.51
C GLU A 24 -7.39 16.08 2.21
N LEU A 25 -7.07 15.19 3.14
CA LEU A 25 -7.28 13.74 2.96
C LEU A 25 -8.69 13.28 3.36
N ARG A 26 -9.47 14.16 4.00
CA ARG A 26 -10.82 13.84 4.48
C ARG A 26 -11.82 14.98 4.16
N PRO A 27 -12.12 15.22 2.88
CA PRO A 27 -13.15 16.19 2.50
C PRO A 27 -14.51 15.80 3.09
N ALA A 28 -15.28 16.78 3.56
CA ALA A 28 -16.57 16.54 4.22
C ALA A 28 -17.55 15.73 3.35
N ALA A 29 -17.53 15.93 2.02
CA ALA A 29 -18.40 15.22 1.08
C ALA A 29 -18.08 13.72 0.96
N LEU A 30 -16.84 13.31 1.26
CA LEU A 30 -16.39 11.91 1.16
C LEU A 30 -16.29 11.21 2.52
N ALA A 31 -16.57 11.91 3.63
CA ALA A 31 -16.35 11.40 4.98
C ALA A 31 -17.04 10.04 5.22
N ALA A 32 -18.31 9.88 4.80
CA ALA A 32 -19.05 8.64 4.99
C ALA A 32 -18.44 7.47 4.20
N GLU A 33 -17.95 7.72 2.98
CA GLU A 33 -17.32 6.71 2.14
C GLU A 33 -15.94 6.31 2.68
N ILE A 34 -15.15 7.29 3.12
CA ILE A 34 -13.87 7.09 3.80
C ILE A 34 -14.05 6.24 5.06
N ASP A 35 -15.06 6.54 5.88
CA ASP A 35 -15.35 5.80 7.10
C ASP A 35 -15.77 4.35 6.78
N ALA A 36 -16.57 4.14 5.74
CA ALA A 36 -16.99 2.81 5.29
C ALA A 36 -15.79 1.97 4.79
N TRP A 37 -14.93 2.54 3.95
CA TRP A 37 -13.70 1.86 3.51
C TRP A 37 -12.78 1.57 4.68
N SER A 38 -12.54 2.55 5.55
CA SER A 38 -11.68 2.40 6.72
C SER A 38 -12.13 1.26 7.63
N ALA A 39 -13.43 1.10 7.84
CA ALA A 39 -13.97 0.00 8.64
C ALA A 39 -13.75 -1.37 7.98
N ARG A 40 -14.02 -1.48 6.66
CA ARG A 40 -13.79 -2.72 5.89
C ARG A 40 -12.33 -3.11 5.89
N LEU A 41 -11.44 -2.16 5.57
CA LEU A 41 -10.01 -2.37 5.55
C LEU A 41 -9.47 -2.79 6.90
N TYR A 42 -9.89 -2.13 7.99
CA TYR A 42 -9.42 -2.49 9.32
C TYR A 42 -9.80 -3.92 9.68
N ALA A 43 -11.08 -4.28 9.54
CA ALA A 43 -11.60 -5.57 9.96
C ALA A 43 -11.08 -6.74 9.08
N GLY A 44 -11.10 -6.54 7.76
CA GLY A 44 -10.79 -7.58 6.77
C GLY A 44 -9.32 -7.70 6.41
N LEU A 45 -8.56 -6.59 6.43
CA LEU A 45 -7.21 -6.56 5.87
C LEU A 45 -6.14 -6.10 6.88
N ASN A 46 -6.20 -4.87 7.40
CA ASN A 46 -5.16 -4.32 8.26
C ASN A 46 -4.97 -5.14 9.53
N ASN A 47 -6.06 -5.50 10.22
CA ASN A 47 -6.02 -6.42 11.35
C ASN A 47 -6.14 -7.89 10.89
N GLY A 48 -6.75 -8.14 9.73
CA GLY A 48 -6.93 -9.47 9.15
C GLY A 48 -5.62 -10.24 8.99
N VAL A 49 -4.57 -9.60 8.47
CA VAL A 49 -3.25 -10.25 8.30
C VAL A 49 -2.63 -10.67 9.64
N TYR A 50 -2.82 -9.88 10.71
CA TYR A 50 -2.37 -10.24 12.06
C TYR A 50 -3.19 -11.38 12.64
N ARG A 51 -4.51 -11.40 12.41
CA ARG A 51 -5.37 -12.52 12.78
C ARG A 51 -4.93 -13.83 12.10
N CYS A 52 -4.45 -13.77 10.85
CA CYS A 52 -3.83 -14.93 10.20
C CYS A 52 -2.52 -15.34 10.88
N GLY A 53 -1.59 -14.39 11.04
CA GLY A 53 -0.25 -14.67 11.55
C GLY A 53 -0.23 -15.22 12.97
N PHE A 54 -1.10 -14.72 13.83
CA PHE A 54 -1.18 -15.09 15.24
C PHE A 54 -2.30 -16.07 15.58
N ALA A 55 -2.93 -16.67 14.57
CA ALA A 55 -3.95 -17.69 14.80
C ALA A 55 -3.38 -18.89 15.58
N THR A 56 -4.09 -19.30 16.63
CA THR A 56 -3.73 -20.43 17.49
C THR A 56 -4.45 -21.73 17.12
N SER A 57 -5.30 -21.71 16.10
CA SER A 57 -6.01 -22.88 15.57
C SER A 57 -6.24 -22.76 14.07
N GLN A 58 -6.33 -23.91 13.38
CA GLN A 58 -6.60 -23.96 11.94
C GLN A 58 -7.91 -23.24 11.58
N GLY A 59 -8.99 -23.47 12.34
CA GLY A 59 -10.27 -22.82 12.05
C GLY A 59 -10.27 -21.31 12.23
N ALA A 60 -9.46 -20.77 13.16
CA ALA A 60 -9.28 -19.31 13.31
C ALA A 60 -8.47 -18.73 12.14
N TYR A 61 -7.39 -19.42 11.75
CA TYR A 61 -6.61 -19.07 10.58
C TYR A 61 -7.45 -19.10 9.30
N ASP A 62 -8.19 -20.18 9.04
CA ASP A 62 -9.00 -20.34 7.82
C ASP A 62 -10.04 -19.24 7.67
N ARG A 63 -10.65 -18.80 8.79
CA ARG A 63 -11.57 -17.65 8.78
C ARG A 63 -10.85 -16.36 8.44
N ALA A 64 -9.74 -16.06 9.12
CA ALA A 64 -8.97 -14.85 8.87
C ALA A 64 -8.42 -14.79 7.44
N ALA A 65 -7.92 -15.92 6.92
CA ALA A 65 -7.41 -16.02 5.55
C ALA A 65 -8.50 -15.77 4.51
N ARG A 66 -9.73 -16.27 4.74
CA ARG A 66 -10.88 -15.96 3.89
C ARG A 66 -11.27 -14.48 3.97
N ASP A 67 -11.30 -13.89 5.17
CA ASP A 67 -11.60 -12.47 5.36
C ASP A 67 -10.59 -11.59 4.59
N VAL A 68 -9.30 -11.92 4.69
CA VAL A 68 -8.22 -11.21 3.97
C VAL A 68 -8.36 -11.36 2.45
N ALA A 69 -8.62 -12.58 1.95
CA ALA A 69 -8.82 -12.81 0.53
C ALA A 69 -9.99 -11.99 -0.02
N ALA A 70 -11.14 -12.02 0.68
CA ALA A 70 -12.33 -11.26 0.29
C ALA A 70 -12.07 -9.74 0.32
N ALA A 71 -11.39 -9.22 1.34
CA ALA A 71 -11.04 -7.81 1.40
C ALA A 71 -10.10 -7.38 0.26
N LEU A 72 -9.14 -8.23 -0.13
CA LEU A 72 -8.29 -7.98 -1.28
C LEU A 72 -9.07 -8.00 -2.60
N ASP A 73 -10.04 -8.90 -2.76
CA ASP A 73 -10.93 -8.95 -3.92
C ASP A 73 -11.82 -7.70 -4.03
N GLU A 74 -12.38 -7.22 -2.91
CA GLU A 74 -13.16 -5.98 -2.88
C GLU A 74 -12.32 -4.76 -3.27
N VAL A 75 -11.10 -4.66 -2.75
CA VAL A 75 -10.17 -3.58 -3.07
C VAL A 75 -9.76 -3.64 -4.55
N GLU A 76 -9.43 -4.83 -5.06
CA GLU A 76 -9.12 -5.01 -6.48
C GLU A 76 -10.28 -4.55 -7.37
N ALA A 77 -11.50 -4.98 -7.04
CA ALA A 77 -12.68 -4.62 -7.82
C ALA A 77 -12.92 -3.10 -7.81
N GLN A 78 -12.73 -2.42 -6.67
CA GLN A 78 -12.83 -0.96 -6.59
C GLN A 78 -11.77 -0.28 -7.46
N LEU A 79 -10.51 -0.73 -7.38
CA LEU A 79 -9.38 -0.14 -8.09
C LEU A 79 -9.38 -0.45 -9.60
N ALA A 80 -10.18 -1.42 -10.02
CA ALA A 80 -10.48 -1.67 -11.44
C ALA A 80 -11.31 -0.54 -12.06
N THR A 81 -12.14 0.14 -11.26
CA THR A 81 -13.06 1.19 -11.74
C THR A 81 -12.69 2.60 -11.29
N SER A 82 -11.73 2.75 -10.38
CA SER A 82 -11.35 4.05 -9.81
C SER A 82 -9.85 4.12 -9.52
N ARG A 83 -9.27 5.32 -9.58
CA ARG A 83 -7.83 5.49 -9.31
C ARG A 83 -7.48 5.21 -7.85
N PHE A 84 -8.35 5.61 -6.93
CA PHE A 84 -8.22 5.46 -5.49
C PHE A 84 -9.52 4.91 -4.90
N LEU A 85 -9.52 4.60 -3.60
CA LEU A 85 -10.67 3.92 -2.97
C LEU A 85 -11.97 4.73 -3.00
N CYS A 86 -11.88 6.06 -2.94
CA CYS A 86 -13.03 6.98 -2.95
C CYS A 86 -13.08 7.84 -4.23
N GLY A 87 -12.61 7.31 -5.37
CA GLY A 87 -12.66 7.99 -6.67
C GLY A 87 -11.29 8.32 -7.26
N ASP A 88 -11.12 9.52 -7.80
CA ASP A 88 -9.93 9.89 -8.58
C ASP A 88 -8.81 10.55 -7.76
N LYS A 89 -9.08 10.84 -6.49
CA LYS A 89 -8.18 11.54 -5.58
C LYS A 89 -7.88 10.71 -4.33
N VAL A 90 -6.67 10.91 -3.80
CA VAL A 90 -6.19 10.25 -2.59
C VAL A 90 -7.00 10.72 -1.39
N THR A 91 -7.44 9.76 -0.58
CA THR A 91 -8.12 10.03 0.70
C THR A 91 -7.43 9.31 1.85
N GLU A 92 -7.90 9.55 3.07
CA GLU A 92 -7.45 8.83 4.27
C GLU A 92 -7.61 7.30 4.12
N ALA A 93 -8.59 6.81 3.36
CA ALA A 93 -8.78 5.38 3.12
C ALA A 93 -7.54 4.75 2.43
N ASP A 94 -6.98 5.44 1.43
CA ASP A 94 -5.78 4.98 0.71
C ASP A 94 -4.55 4.99 1.63
N VAL A 95 -4.42 6.03 2.46
CA VAL A 95 -3.35 6.13 3.47
C VAL A 95 -3.41 4.98 4.47
N ARG A 96 -4.61 4.51 4.83
CA ARG A 96 -4.81 3.35 5.72
C ARG A 96 -4.56 2.01 5.02
N LEU A 97 -4.82 1.92 3.72
CA LEU A 97 -4.56 0.73 2.92
C LEU A 97 -3.05 0.51 2.69
N PHE A 98 -2.32 1.57 2.33
CA PHE A 98 -0.97 1.47 1.77
C PHE A 98 0.05 0.75 2.66
N PRO A 99 0.13 1.02 3.98
CA PRO A 99 1.09 0.34 4.85
C PRO A 99 0.90 -1.17 4.89
N THR A 100 -0.33 -1.67 4.75
CA THR A 100 -0.60 -3.11 4.72
C THR A 100 -0.22 -3.70 3.37
N VAL A 101 -0.58 -3.05 2.27
CA VAL A 101 -0.33 -3.55 0.90
C VAL A 101 1.17 -3.61 0.59
N VAL A 102 1.93 -2.56 0.89
CA VAL A 102 3.37 -2.51 0.58
C VAL A 102 4.18 -3.58 1.35
N ARG A 103 3.66 -4.04 2.49
CA ARG A 103 4.28 -5.11 3.31
C ARG A 103 3.76 -6.50 2.97
N PHE A 104 2.69 -6.61 2.18
CA PHE A 104 1.93 -7.84 2.05
C PHE A 104 2.77 -8.98 1.49
N ASP A 105 3.30 -8.83 0.27
CA ASP A 105 4.08 -9.90 -0.36
C ASP A 105 5.47 -10.06 0.28
N ALA A 106 6.02 -8.96 0.79
CA ALA A 106 7.33 -8.93 1.43
C ALA A 106 7.39 -9.58 2.81
N ALA A 107 6.26 -9.68 3.53
CA ALA A 107 6.20 -10.23 4.88
C ALA A 107 4.93 -11.06 5.13
N TYR A 108 3.73 -10.50 4.94
CA TYR A 108 2.48 -11.14 5.40
C TYR A 108 2.11 -12.41 4.63
N ALA A 109 2.33 -12.43 3.31
CA ALA A 109 2.02 -13.58 2.47
C ALA A 109 2.76 -14.84 2.95
N SER A 110 4.02 -14.70 3.37
CA SER A 110 4.85 -15.81 3.85
C SER A 110 4.78 -15.99 5.37
N LEU A 111 5.19 -14.98 6.16
CA LEU A 111 5.28 -15.08 7.62
C LEU A 111 3.92 -15.31 8.28
N PHE A 112 2.92 -14.53 7.86
CA PHE A 112 1.55 -14.64 8.36
C PHE A 112 0.68 -15.62 7.58
N LYS A 113 1.28 -16.32 6.60
CA LYS A 113 0.61 -17.32 5.75
C LYS A 113 -0.59 -16.75 4.99
N CYS A 114 -0.57 -15.46 4.66
CA CYS A 114 -1.63 -14.84 3.85
C CYS A 114 -1.48 -15.14 2.34
N SER A 115 -0.90 -16.28 1.96
CA SER A 115 -0.51 -16.62 0.58
C SER A 115 -1.67 -17.10 -0.30
N VAL A 116 -2.91 -17.15 0.22
CA VAL A 116 -4.12 -17.46 -0.57
C VAL A 116 -4.31 -16.50 -1.74
N ARG A 117 -3.80 -15.27 -1.59
CA ARG A 117 -3.82 -14.22 -2.62
C ARG A 117 -2.59 -13.33 -2.40
N ARG A 118 -1.80 -13.08 -3.45
CA ARG A 118 -0.68 -12.11 -3.39
C ARG A 118 -1.09 -10.80 -4.02
N VAL A 119 -0.49 -9.70 -3.58
CA VAL A 119 -0.67 -8.40 -4.22
C VAL A 119 -0.09 -8.41 -5.64
N ALA A 120 0.99 -9.14 -5.88
CA ALA A 120 1.56 -9.32 -7.22
C ALA A 120 0.60 -9.99 -8.22
N ASP A 121 -0.37 -10.79 -7.74
CA ASP A 121 -1.38 -11.44 -8.59
C ASP A 121 -2.62 -10.55 -8.81
N LEU A 122 -2.58 -9.31 -8.32
CA LEU A 122 -3.66 -8.32 -8.39
C LEU A 122 -3.26 -7.13 -9.24
N PRO A 123 -3.62 -7.09 -10.53
CA PRO A 123 -3.12 -6.06 -11.44
C PRO A 123 -3.51 -4.65 -11.00
N HIS A 124 -4.75 -4.41 -10.56
CA HIS A 124 -5.18 -3.07 -10.18
C HIS A 124 -4.61 -2.63 -8.83
N LEU A 125 -4.56 -3.52 -7.83
CA LEU A 125 -3.96 -3.24 -6.52
C LEU A 125 -2.43 -3.09 -6.60
N SER A 126 -1.75 -3.92 -7.38
CA SER A 126 -0.31 -3.81 -7.62
C SER A 126 0.03 -2.51 -8.35
N ALA A 127 -0.77 -2.12 -9.34
CA ALA A 127 -0.61 -0.83 -10.01
C ALA A 127 -0.90 0.33 -9.05
N TRP A 128 -1.95 0.26 -8.23
CA TRP A 128 -2.26 1.26 -7.20
C TRP A 128 -1.15 1.39 -6.16
N MET A 129 -0.54 0.29 -5.71
CA MET A 129 0.57 0.31 -4.74
C MET A 129 1.75 1.11 -5.29
N ARG A 130 2.10 0.89 -6.55
CA ARG A 130 3.19 1.60 -7.24
C ARG A 130 2.81 3.07 -7.50
N ASP A 131 1.55 3.33 -7.86
CA ASP A 131 1.00 4.69 -8.04
C ASP A 131 1.08 5.49 -6.73
N PHE A 132 0.66 4.90 -5.61
CA PHE A 132 0.72 5.51 -4.30
C PHE A 132 2.16 5.73 -3.82
N TYR A 133 3.06 4.77 -4.07
CA TYR A 133 4.49 4.90 -3.73
C TYR A 133 5.15 6.10 -4.42
N LEU A 134 4.73 6.44 -5.64
CA LEU A 134 5.25 7.57 -6.42
C LEU A 134 4.68 8.94 -5.98
N LEU A 135 3.72 8.99 -5.06
CA LEU A 135 3.23 10.25 -4.51
C LEU A 135 4.36 11.00 -3.78
N PRO A 136 4.37 12.34 -3.84
CA PRO A 136 5.41 13.15 -3.19
C PRO A 136 5.60 12.78 -1.71
N GLY A 137 6.83 12.45 -1.33
CA GLY A 137 7.20 12.12 0.05
C GLY A 137 6.96 10.67 0.49
N VAL A 138 6.16 9.87 -0.24
CA VAL A 138 5.82 8.51 0.19
C VAL A 138 7.01 7.56 0.12
N ALA A 139 7.79 7.57 -0.96
CA ALA A 139 8.97 6.72 -1.10
C ALA A 139 9.95 6.83 0.07
N ALA A 140 10.15 8.04 0.62
CA ALA A 140 11.02 8.29 1.77
C ALA A 140 10.52 7.65 3.08
N THR A 141 9.28 7.19 3.13
CA THR A 141 8.67 6.52 4.31
C THR A 141 8.73 5.00 4.24
N VAL A 142 9.20 4.42 3.14
CA VAL A 142 9.19 2.98 2.90
C VAL A 142 10.61 2.44 2.96
N ASP A 143 10.87 1.60 3.97
CA ASP A 143 12.10 0.81 4.08
C ASP A 143 11.77 -0.68 4.05
N VAL A 144 11.86 -1.27 2.85
CA VAL A 144 11.54 -2.69 2.61
C VAL A 144 12.45 -3.61 3.40
N ALA A 145 13.74 -3.31 3.46
CA ALA A 145 14.70 -4.12 4.20
C ALA A 145 14.42 -4.04 5.71
N GLY A 146 14.18 -2.84 6.23
CA GLY A 146 13.96 -2.59 7.64
C GLY A 146 12.70 -3.28 8.18
N TYR A 147 11.55 -3.16 7.51
CA TYR A 147 10.37 -3.87 8.00
C TYR A 147 10.50 -5.39 7.87
N ARG A 148 11.15 -5.91 6.82
CA ARG A 148 11.39 -7.36 6.70
C ARG A 148 12.28 -7.87 7.82
N GLN A 149 13.34 -7.13 8.16
CA GLN A 149 14.19 -7.44 9.31
C GLN A 149 13.39 -7.47 10.62
N SER A 150 12.49 -6.51 10.84
CA SER A 150 11.62 -6.51 12.01
C SER A 150 10.68 -7.72 12.04
N TYR A 151 9.89 -7.95 10.97
CA TYR A 151 8.91 -9.04 10.94
C TYR A 151 9.55 -10.42 11.12
N PHE A 152 10.57 -10.76 10.32
CA PHE A 152 11.18 -12.08 10.37
C PHE A 152 12.14 -12.27 11.55
N GLY A 153 12.79 -11.19 12.02
CA GLY A 153 13.79 -11.26 13.08
C GLY A 153 13.24 -11.11 14.51
N GLN A 154 12.09 -10.45 14.70
CA GLN A 154 11.60 -10.08 16.03
C GLN A 154 10.29 -10.78 16.44
N LEU A 155 9.49 -11.28 15.49
CA LEU A 155 8.19 -11.88 15.82
C LEU A 155 8.31 -13.36 16.22
N PHE A 156 8.85 -13.61 17.41
CA PHE A 156 8.71 -14.90 18.07
C PHE A 156 7.26 -15.09 18.57
N PRO A 157 6.64 -16.28 18.42
CA PRO A 157 7.19 -17.55 17.98
C PRO A 157 7.03 -17.83 16.47
N LEU A 158 6.65 -16.85 15.64
CA LEU A 158 6.30 -17.09 14.24
C LEU A 158 7.49 -17.51 13.37
N ASN A 159 8.69 -17.02 13.66
CA ASN A 159 9.93 -17.42 12.98
C ASN A 159 11.09 -17.62 13.97
N PRO A 160 11.16 -18.76 14.69
CA PRO A 160 12.18 -18.97 15.72
C PRO A 160 13.62 -18.92 15.22
N GLY A 161 13.85 -19.23 13.94
CA GLY A 161 15.18 -19.19 13.33
C GLY A 161 15.67 -17.78 12.99
N GLY A 162 14.79 -16.76 13.00
CA GLY A 162 15.15 -15.38 12.65
C GLY A 162 15.64 -15.19 11.22
N ILE A 163 15.55 -16.22 10.37
CA ILE A 163 16.03 -16.17 8.99
C ILE A 163 15.11 -15.25 8.19
N ILE A 164 15.71 -14.25 7.54
CA ILE A 164 15.02 -13.32 6.65
C ILE A 164 15.13 -13.88 5.23
N PRO A 165 14.02 -14.10 4.51
CA PRO A 165 14.07 -14.52 3.10
C PRO A 165 14.88 -13.54 2.24
N ALA A 166 15.36 -13.94 1.07
CA ALA A 166 16.08 -13.04 0.17
C ALA A 166 15.15 -11.99 -0.48
N GLY A 167 13.96 -12.39 -0.91
CA GLY A 167 12.95 -11.52 -1.53
C GLY A 167 11.55 -11.75 -0.94
N PRO A 168 10.54 -10.97 -1.38
CA PRO A 168 10.62 -9.86 -2.34
C PRO A 168 11.34 -8.60 -1.81
N THR A 169 12.29 -8.06 -2.58
CA THR A 169 12.93 -6.75 -2.40
C THR A 169 12.07 -5.61 -2.95
N GLU A 170 12.47 -4.36 -2.73
CA GLU A 170 11.82 -3.18 -3.32
C GLU A 170 11.68 -3.29 -4.86
N VAL A 171 12.70 -3.83 -5.53
CA VAL A 171 12.70 -4.07 -6.98
C VAL A 171 11.71 -5.17 -7.36
N ASP A 172 11.65 -6.27 -6.59
CA ASP A 172 10.71 -7.37 -6.85
C ASP A 172 9.24 -6.92 -6.68
N LEU A 173 8.99 -5.94 -5.80
CA LEU A 173 7.68 -5.31 -5.62
C LEU A 173 7.34 -4.29 -6.72
N GLY A 174 8.30 -3.97 -7.61
CA GLY A 174 8.14 -2.99 -8.68
C GLY A 174 8.00 -1.55 -8.19
N LEU A 175 8.42 -1.25 -6.95
CA LEU A 175 8.35 0.11 -6.41
C LEU A 175 9.26 1.04 -7.21
N GLY A 176 8.81 2.29 -7.41
CA GLY A 176 9.50 3.26 -8.26
C GLY A 176 9.30 3.07 -9.77
N THR A 177 8.56 2.05 -10.21
CA THR A 177 8.21 1.85 -11.63
C THR A 177 6.88 2.52 -11.99
N ASN A 178 6.72 2.94 -13.25
CA ASN A 178 5.47 3.53 -13.74
C ASN A 178 4.34 2.49 -13.72
N PRO A 179 3.20 2.75 -13.04
CA PRO A 179 2.07 1.83 -12.97
C PRO A 179 1.16 1.87 -14.21
N GLU A 180 1.42 2.74 -15.20
CA GLU A 180 0.59 2.97 -16.39
C GLU A 180 -0.84 3.45 -16.08
N ARG A 181 -1.00 4.19 -14.97
CA ARG A 181 -2.29 4.75 -14.49
C ARG A 181 -2.48 6.23 -14.77
N GLY A 182 -1.79 6.76 -15.79
CA GLY A 182 -1.81 8.18 -16.14
C GLY A 182 -0.83 9.03 -15.34
N GLY A 183 -0.77 10.33 -15.67
CA GLY A 183 0.18 11.28 -15.09
C GLY A 183 -0.10 11.66 -13.64
N PHE A 184 0.89 12.29 -13.02
CA PHE A 184 0.83 12.89 -11.70
C PHE A 184 0.92 14.41 -11.82
N SER A 185 -0.20 15.12 -11.84
CA SER A 185 -0.19 16.49 -11.29
C SER A 185 -0.78 16.46 -9.87
N PRO A 186 -0.19 17.17 -8.89
CA PRO A 186 -0.76 17.26 -7.55
C PRO A 186 -2.22 17.69 -7.52
N ALA A 187 -2.61 18.58 -8.44
CA ALA A 187 -3.99 19.04 -8.62
C ALA A 187 -4.97 17.94 -9.06
N GLU A 188 -4.48 16.91 -9.76
CA GLU A 188 -5.29 15.76 -10.17
C GLU A 188 -5.47 14.78 -9.01
N VAL A 189 -4.41 14.51 -8.23
CA VAL A 189 -4.41 13.42 -7.24
C VAL A 189 -4.77 13.82 -5.81
N PHE A 190 -4.65 15.08 -5.42
CA PHE A 190 -4.98 15.54 -4.06
C PHE A 190 -6.23 16.43 -4.03
N HIS A 191 -6.92 16.43 -2.90
CA HIS A 191 -7.82 17.53 -2.54
C HIS A 191 -7.01 18.60 -1.79
N PHE A 192 -7.46 19.85 -1.91
CA PHE A 192 -6.86 21.00 -1.24
C PHE A 192 -7.96 21.78 -0.54
N LYS A 193 -7.61 22.40 0.59
CA LYS A 193 -8.48 23.31 1.33
C LYS A 193 -8.71 24.63 0.62
#